data_AF-A0A2N4XI51-F1
#
_entry.id   AF-A0A2N4XI51-F1
#
_cell.length_a   1.000
_cell.length_b   1.000
_cell.length_c   1.000
_cell.angle_alpha   90.00
_cell.angle_beta   90.00
_cell.angle_gamma   90.00
#
_symmetry.space_group_name_H-M   'P 1'
#
loop_
_entity.id
_entity.type
_entity.pdbx_description
1 polymer ?
#
loop_
_entity_poly.entity_id
_entity_poly.type
_entity_poly.pdbx_seq_one_letter_code
_entity_poly.pdbx_strand_id
1 'polypeptide(L)'
;MAALLNVSQATYNNWVNQKTTVAPKYYPVITKVCGIEVSYQAYGQRRAYSIENKSHENELKLYQKFTQNLEEQIAYLKERAGELQFKLQEKESILRSQQEEINLLRKRLV
;
A
#
# COMPACT_ATOMS: atom_id res chain seq x y z
N MET A 1 -4.41 21.75 -12.21
CA MET A 1 -5.78 21.34 -11.83
C MET A 1 -6.52 20.57 -12.92
N ALA A 2 -6.57 21.03 -14.18
CA ALA A 2 -7.22 20.28 -15.28
C ALA A 2 -6.68 18.85 -15.46
N ALA A 3 -5.35 18.68 -15.42
CA ALA A 3 -4.70 17.35 -15.46
C ALA A 3 -5.05 16.46 -14.26
N LEU A 4 -5.18 17.02 -13.05
CA LEU A 4 -5.57 16.29 -11.83
C LEU A 4 -7.03 15.81 -11.88
N LEU A 5 -7.89 16.54 -12.60
CA LEU A 5 -9.29 16.20 -12.81
C LEU A 5 -9.51 15.36 -14.08
N ASN A 6 -8.44 15.03 -14.81
CA ASN A 6 -8.49 14.36 -16.10
C ASN A 6 -9.50 14.99 -17.08
N VAL A 7 -9.50 16.32 -17.17
CA VAL A 7 -10.32 17.10 -18.11
C VAL A 7 -9.45 17.99 -18.98
N SER A 8 -9.98 18.38 -20.14
CA SER A 8 -9.28 19.34 -21.00
C SER A 8 -9.13 20.70 -20.32
N GLN A 9 -8.07 21.43 -20.67
CA GLN A 9 -7.83 22.77 -20.14
C GLN A 9 -8.99 23.74 -20.49
N ALA A 10 -9.60 23.58 -21.66
CA ALA A 10 -10.77 24.36 -22.07
C ALA A 10 -11.97 24.10 -21.15
N THR A 11 -12.25 22.84 -20.81
CA THR A 11 -13.34 22.48 -19.90
C THR A 11 -13.10 23.05 -18.50
N TYR A 12 -11.86 22.95 -18.00
CA TYR A 12 -11.49 23.53 -16.71
C TYR A 12 -11.65 25.07 -16.69
N ASN A 13 -11.19 25.75 -17.74
CA ASN A 13 -11.33 27.20 -17.87
C ASN A 13 -12.81 27.65 -17.93
N ASN A 14 -13.68 26.84 -18.54
CA ASN A 14 -15.11 27.13 -18.54
C ASN A 14 -15.74 27.02 -17.14
N TRP A 15 -15.29 26.07 -16.33
CA TRP A 15 -15.72 25.96 -14.93
C TRP A 15 -15.23 27.13 -14.07
N VAL A 16 -13.94 27.50 -14.18
CA VAL A 16 -13.36 28.62 -13.42
C VAL A 16 -14.05 29.95 -13.77
N ASN A 17 -14.37 30.17 -15.04
CA ASN A 17 -15.06 31.36 -15.51
C ASN A 17 -16.59 31.28 -15.38
N GLN A 18 -17.12 30.28 -14.66
CA GLN A 18 -18.56 30.08 -14.41
C GLN A 18 -19.42 29.97 -15.68
N LYS A 19 -18.80 29.62 -16.82
CA LYS A 19 -19.50 29.44 -18.10
C LYS A 19 -20.25 28.12 -18.16
N THR A 20 -19.82 27.12 -17.39
CA THR A 20 -20.46 25.82 -17.27
C THR A 20 -20.39 25.31 -15.84
N THR A 21 -21.34 24.47 -15.45
CA THR A 21 -21.35 23.81 -14.13
C THR A 21 -20.40 22.62 -14.11
N VAL A 22 -19.75 22.44 -12.96
CA VAL A 22 -18.91 21.25 -12.69
C VAL A 22 -19.84 20.04 -12.53
N ALA A 23 -19.53 18.94 -13.21
CA ALA A 23 -20.35 17.73 -13.07
C ALA A 23 -20.13 17.09 -11.68
N PRO A 24 -21.18 16.52 -11.03
CA PRO A 24 -21.09 15.96 -9.68
C PRO A 24 -19.98 14.91 -9.48
N LYS A 25 -19.65 14.14 -10.53
CA LYS A 25 -18.56 13.15 -10.51
C LYS A 25 -17.18 13.74 -10.17
N TYR A 26 -16.99 15.05 -10.33
CA TYR A 26 -15.73 15.74 -10.03
C TYR A 26 -15.69 16.36 -8.62
N TYR A 27 -16.82 16.42 -7.90
CA TYR A 27 -16.89 17.04 -6.58
C TYR A 27 -15.96 16.36 -5.54
N PRO A 28 -15.89 15.01 -5.45
CA PRO A 28 -15.00 14.35 -4.50
C PRO A 28 -13.53 14.71 -4.71
N VAL A 29 -13.09 14.77 -5.96
CA VAL A 29 -11.69 15.10 -6.30
C VAL A 29 -11.40 16.57 -6.04
N ILE A 30 -12.31 17.48 -6.38
CA ILE A 30 -12.15 18.92 -6.11
C ILE A 30 -12.11 19.18 -4.60
N THR A 31 -13.03 18.59 -3.83
CA THR A 31 -13.04 18.76 -2.38
C THR A 31 -11.79 18.17 -1.72
N LYS A 32 -11.30 17.02 -2.20
CA LYS A 32 -10.06 16.40 -1.69
C LYS A 32 -8.79 17.19 -2.04
N VAL A 33 -8.69 17.71 -3.26
CA VAL A 33 -7.49 18.42 -3.74
C VAL A 33 -7.44 19.85 -3.23
N CYS A 34 -8.57 20.54 -3.16
CA CYS A 34 -8.62 21.95 -2.77
C CYS A 34 -8.93 22.14 -1.28
N GLY A 35 -9.44 21.13 -0.57
CA GLY A 35 -9.89 21.28 0.81
C GLY A 35 -11.09 22.22 0.96
N ILE A 36 -11.84 22.44 -0.13
CA ILE A 36 -12.97 23.38 -0.19
C ILE A 36 -14.26 22.60 -0.45
N GLU A 37 -15.31 22.94 0.29
CA GLU A 37 -16.64 22.39 0.11
C GLU A 37 -17.25 22.85 -1.23
N VAL A 38 -17.76 21.92 -2.03
CA VAL A 38 -18.33 22.24 -3.35
C VAL A 38 -19.83 22.45 -3.21
N SER A 39 -20.29 23.71 -3.26
CA SER A 39 -21.73 24.01 -3.27
C SER A 39 -22.30 23.98 -4.70
N TYR A 40 -23.47 23.36 -4.88
CA TYR A 40 -24.16 23.24 -6.17
C TYR A 40 -25.67 23.42 -6.01
N GLN A 41 -26.36 23.87 -7.08
CA GLN A 41 -27.82 23.92 -7.09
C GLN A 41 -28.38 22.65 -7.72
N ALA A 42 -29.28 21.97 -7.00
CA ALA A 42 -30.07 20.86 -7.53
C ALA A 42 -31.54 21.10 -7.18
N TYR A 43 -32.42 21.05 -8.19
CA TYR A 43 -33.86 21.24 -8.03
C TYR A 43 -34.24 22.55 -7.29
N GLY A 44 -33.57 23.66 -7.62
CA GLY A 44 -33.82 24.97 -7.00
C GLY A 44 -33.29 25.12 -5.56
N GLN A 45 -32.65 24.09 -5.00
CA GLN A 45 -32.05 24.13 -3.67
C GLN A 45 -30.52 24.12 -3.77
N ARG A 46 -29.86 24.98 -2.98
CA ARG A 46 -28.40 24.95 -2.81
C ARG A 46 -28.04 23.77 -1.91
N ARG A 47 -27.28 22.81 -2.44
CA ARG A 47 -26.69 21.69 -1.72
C ARG A 47 -25.18 21.87 -1.64
N ALA A 48 -24.55 21.27 -0.64
CA ALA A 48 -23.10 21.28 -0.52
C ALA A 48 -22.60 19.84 -0.48
N TYR A 49 -21.55 19.57 -1.25
CA TYR A 49 -20.80 18.33 -1.16
C TYR A 49 -19.64 18.56 -0.19
N SER A 50 -19.80 18.00 1.01
CA SER A 50 -18.74 17.83 1.98
C SER A 50 -18.29 16.38 1.99
N ILE A 51 -16.98 16.15 2.11
CA ILE A 51 -16.46 14.83 2.47
C ILE A 51 -16.78 14.67 3.95
N GLU A 52 -18.01 14.28 4.29
CA GLU A 52 -18.33 13.88 5.65
C GLU A 52 -17.36 12.78 6.10
N ASN A 53 -16.88 12.88 7.34
CA ASN A 53 -15.94 12.02 8.06
C ASN A 53 -16.30 10.50 8.16
N LYS A 54 -17.05 9.95 7.21
CA LYS A 54 -17.46 8.54 7.15
C LYS A 54 -16.42 7.60 6.52
N SER A 55 -15.29 8.10 5.99
CA SER A 55 -14.27 7.23 5.39
C SER A 55 -13.13 6.82 6.33
N HIS A 56 -12.87 7.54 7.42
CA HIS A 56 -11.74 7.24 8.31
C HIS A 56 -11.91 5.91 9.05
N GLU A 57 -13.11 5.55 9.50
CA GLU A 57 -13.33 4.28 10.22
C GLU A 57 -13.24 3.06 9.29
N ASN A 58 -13.71 3.19 8.05
CA ASN A 58 -13.61 2.13 7.04
C ASN A 58 -12.17 1.98 6.52
N GLU A 59 -11.46 3.09 6.34
CA GLU A 59 -10.03 3.09 6.03
C GLU A 59 -9.22 2.46 7.18
N LEU A 60 -9.51 2.82 8.43
CA LEU A 60 -8.85 2.25 9.60
C LEU A 60 -9.08 0.72 9.71
N LYS A 61 -10.31 0.25 9.49
CA LYS A 61 -10.63 -1.20 9.46
C LYS A 61 -9.88 -1.91 8.34
N LEU A 62 -9.75 -1.29 7.17
CA LEU A 62 -8.99 -1.85 6.05
C LEU A 62 -7.49 -1.93 6.38
N TYR A 63 -6.93 -0.88 6.96
CA TYR A 63 -5.54 -0.85 7.42
C TYR A 63 -5.28 -1.90 8.49
N GLN A 64 -6.15 -2.02 9.50
CA GLN A 64 -6.03 -3.05 10.53
C GLN A 64 -6.01 -4.46 9.94
N LYS A 65 -6.92 -4.76 9.00
CA LYS A 65 -6.97 -6.06 8.33
C LYS A 65 -5.72 -6.33 7.49
N PHE A 66 -5.20 -5.30 6.82
CA PHE A 66 -3.97 -5.41 6.03
C PHE A 66 -2.75 -5.63 6.93
N THR A 67 -2.66 -4.92 8.05
CA THR A 67 -1.60 -5.10 9.06
C THR A 67 -1.61 -6.51 9.63
N GLN A 68 -2.77 -7.05 10.01
CA GLN A 68 -2.89 -8.43 10.50
C GLN A 68 -2.40 -9.45 9.48
N ASN A 69 -2.78 -9.30 8.21
CA ASN A 69 -2.32 -10.20 7.14
C ASN A 69 -0.80 -10.12 6.96
N LEU A 70 -0.22 -8.91 7.00
CA LEU A 70 1.22 -8.74 6.93
C LEU A 70 1.94 -9.37 8.14
N GLU A 71 1.38 -9.25 9.34
CA GLU A 71 1.93 -9.87 10.55
C GLU A 71 1.95 -11.39 10.46
N GLU A 72 0.88 -12.00 9.94
CA GLU A 72 0.81 -13.45 9.68
C GLU A 72 1.86 -13.89 8.64
N GLN A 73 2.02 -13.14 7.55
CA GLN A 73 3.05 -13.43 6.54
C GLN A 73 4.47 -13.30 7.12
N ILE A 74 4.72 -12.28 7.94
CA ILE A 74 6.01 -12.09 8.62
C ILE A 74 6.28 -13.25 9.58
N ALA A 75 5.28 -13.71 10.34
CA ALA A 75 5.42 -14.84 11.24
C ALA A 75 5.80 -16.11 10.47
N TYR A 76 5.09 -16.41 9.38
CA TYR A 76 5.39 -17.54 8.51
C TYR A 76 6.83 -17.48 7.93
N LEU A 77 7.24 -16.31 7.43
CA LEU A 77 8.59 -16.14 6.89
C LEU A 77 9.68 -16.29 7.96
N LYS A 78 9.43 -15.84 9.19
CA LYS A 78 10.36 -16.01 10.33
C LYS A 78 10.52 -17.47 10.72
N GLU A 79 9.42 -18.21 10.80
CA GLU A 79 9.46 -19.65 11.07
C GLU A 79 10.28 -20.38 9.99
N ARG A 80 10.00 -20.09 8.72
CA ARG A 80 10.72 -20.69 7.60
C ARG A 80 12.21 -20.34 7.59
N ALA A 81 12.56 -19.10 7.96
CA ALA A 81 13.95 -18.69 8.10
C ALA A 81 14.66 -19.48 9.21
N GLY A 82 13.99 -19.71 10.34
CA GLY A 82 14.50 -20.54 11.44
C GLY A 82 14.76 -21.98 11.01
N GLU A 83 13.83 -22.60 10.29
CA GLU A 83 14.02 -23.96 9.75
C GLU A 83 15.22 -24.04 8.78
N LEU A 84 15.36 -23.05 7.91
CA LEU A 84 16.47 -22.99 6.95
C LEU A 84 17.81 -22.79 7.67
N GLN A 85 17.84 -21.96 8.71
CA GLN A 85 19.02 -21.74 9.52
C GLN A 85 19.45 -23.00 10.26
N PHE A 86 18.51 -23.75 10.82
CA PHE A 86 18.79 -25.04 11.46
C PHE A 86 19.39 -26.04 10.46
N LYS A 87 18.76 -26.19 9.28
CA LYS A 87 19.28 -27.08 8.22
C LYS A 87 20.67 -26.68 7.74
N LEU A 88 20.95 -25.38 7.69
CA LEU A 88 22.27 -24.87 7.31
C LEU A 88 23.32 -25.24 8.36
N GLN A 89 23.02 -25.05 9.65
CA GLN A 89 23.91 -25.46 10.74
C GLN A 89 24.19 -26.97 10.74
N GLU A 90 23.16 -27.79 10.48
CA GLU A 90 23.32 -29.24 10.37
C GLU A 90 24.28 -29.62 9.23
N LYS A 91 24.08 -29.02 8.05
CA LYS A 91 24.98 -29.25 6.89
C LYS A 91 26.41 -28.78 7.15
N GLU A 92 26.59 -27.62 7.77
CA GLU A 92 27.91 -27.10 8.13
C GLU A 92 28.62 -27.98 9.16
N SER A 93 27.87 -28.57 10.09
CA SER A 93 28.41 -29.53 11.06
C SER A 93 28.89 -30.80 10.38
N ILE A 94 28.07 -31.36 9.47
CA ILE A 94 28.42 -32.54 8.67
C ILE A 94 29.67 -32.26 7.82
N LEU A 95 29.71 -31.13 7.11
CA LEU A 95 30.86 -30.74 6.28
C LEU A 95 32.14 -30.60 7.11
N ARG A 96 32.06 -30.00 8.30
CA ARG A 96 33.21 -29.91 9.21
C ARG A 96 33.71 -31.29 9.63
N SER A 97 32.81 -32.17 10.06
CA SER A 97 33.15 -33.54 10.44
C SER A 97 33.81 -34.32 9.30
N GLN A 98 33.23 -34.25 8.10
CA GLN A 98 33.80 -34.87 6.90
C GLN A 98 35.19 -34.32 6.55
N GLN A 99 35.37 -33.00 6.67
CA GLN A 99 36.66 -32.37 6.40
C GLN A 99 37.73 -32.79 7.41
N GLU A 100 37.38 -32.95 8.68
CA GLU A 100 38.27 -33.47 9.72
C GLU A 100 38.68 -34.92 9.43
N GLU A 101 37.73 -35.78 9.05
CA GLU A 101 38.00 -37.17 8.66
C GLU A 101 38.94 -37.26 7.46
N ILE A 102 38.69 -36.46 6.41
CA ILE A 102 39.59 -36.36 5.24
C ILE A 102 40.99 -35.94 5.67
N ASN A 103 41.11 -34.96 6.56
CA ASN A 103 42.41 -34.49 7.05
C ASN A 103 43.15 -35.57 7.84
N LEU A 104 42.43 -36.37 8.65
CA LEU A 104 43.01 -37.50 9.38
C LEU A 104 43.49 -38.60 8.44
N LEU A 105 42.70 -38.95 7.42
CA LEU A 105 43.07 -39.93 6.40
C LEU A 105 44.31 -39.47 5.61
N ARG A 106 44.35 -38.20 5.20
CA ARG A 106 45.53 -37.61 4.54
C ARG A 106 46.79 -37.70 5.39
N LYS A 107 46.69 -37.44 6.70
CA LYS A 107 47.82 -37.57 7.64
C LYS A 107 48.31 -39.01 7.82
N ARG A 108 47.45 -40.01 7.62
CA ARG A 108 47.82 -41.44 7.70
C ARG A 108 48.43 -41.99 6.41
N LEU A 109 48.22 -41.29 5.29
CA LEU A 109 48.75 -41.65 3.97
C LEU A 109 50.13 -41.03 3.67
N VAL A 110 50.62 -40.16 4.55
CA VAL A 110 51.98 -39.58 4.56
C VAL A 110 52.80 -40.28 5.64
#